data_AF-A0AA46I637-F1
#
_entry.id   AF-A0AA46I637-F1
#
_cell.length_a   1.000
_cell.length_b   1.000
_cell.length_c   1.000
_cell.angle_alpha   90.00
_cell.angle_beta   90.00
_cell.angle_gamma   90.00
#
_symmetry.space_group_name_H-M   'P 1'
#
loop_
_entity.id
_entity.type
_entity.pdbx_description
1 polymer ?
#
loop_
_entity_poly.entity_id
_entity_poly.type
_entity_poly.pdbx_seq_one_letter_code
_entity_poly.pdbx_strand_id
1 'polypeptide(L)'
;MNGYIKTEAKEAYKKFLKEAKNPLKIFEKRGNLKKFVDRQKELAAYNSVYLGVKNVELSKIVGSVQKYMDFDKNFVPKNKIIETRWCNIYIAYQTNNRLPLVQLYKIKDEYYVYDGNHRISVANFLNFKSIEAEVTEFLPSTHKKEDIIYREKFLFEKETELEGIEFSEIHQYRRIHKEIKDFSDYQKEKYDNKIDYKTAAKIWYTELYKPAITILNGNNMLDYFIERTISDIFIYFLDHKYYESEKYMEDVGYTYALISFINHIKTNADKSLKSRINVYSYLKEFKYLEDLDMKKSLDKETLNKLSILKEITEIDFLYNFIILYEIDEYIERKDIKDFRAGVEKWYKKQFINKFDELNKRISQLPKRYSDYLKYIENEKEIIFHHFRSFKDIAKKKYKKKKVDIVANYILDIFIPIVESIQISNVDKNDLNKNYINIYDGIYEKYTYLFDYNQKITIYKAAEAYFNSEGAVYFKINDWFGTKYINNKKRAEILLRSINKLDKEWQEFHIELMKKYGEFGRFDTLFKLQELIKISIEEFGTEETKNKVKNDLEKLFNQKEINVFYKTKRGLIELKQNENYSFVDFYVDIMESSKYLGEDKNYVDIIDLAFSVMYN
;
A
#
# COMPACT_ATOMS: atom_id res chain seq x y z
N MET A 1 -47.94 -0.40 -43.23
CA MET A 1 -47.03 0.17 -42.19
C MET A 1 -46.47 1.55 -42.54
N ASN A 2 -46.00 1.83 -43.76
CA ASN A 2 -45.32 3.10 -44.11
C ASN A 2 -46.14 4.41 -43.99
N GLY A 3 -47.48 4.36 -43.97
CA GLY A 3 -48.32 5.56 -43.83
C GLY A 3 -48.42 6.07 -42.39
N TYR A 4 -48.58 5.16 -41.42
CA TYR A 4 -48.75 5.49 -40.00
C TYR A 4 -47.52 6.20 -39.43
N ILE A 5 -46.31 5.67 -39.71
CA ILE A 5 -45.06 6.22 -39.18
C ILE A 5 -44.75 7.62 -39.73
N LYS A 6 -45.19 7.93 -40.95
CA LYS A 6 -45.07 9.27 -41.55
C LYS A 6 -46.02 10.26 -40.88
N THR A 7 -47.22 9.82 -40.50
CA THR A 7 -48.17 10.64 -39.74
C THR A 7 -47.64 10.90 -38.33
N GLU A 8 -47.16 9.86 -37.65
CA GLU A 8 -46.53 9.96 -36.33
C GLU A 8 -45.35 10.93 -36.34
N ALA A 9 -44.46 10.83 -37.33
CA ALA A 9 -43.30 11.74 -37.43
C ALA A 9 -43.71 13.22 -37.58
N LYS A 10 -44.79 13.50 -38.32
CA LYS A 10 -45.34 14.86 -38.44
C LYS A 10 -45.95 15.34 -37.12
N GLU A 11 -46.63 14.47 -36.38
CA GLU A 11 -47.17 14.79 -35.06
C GLU A 11 -46.06 15.03 -34.03
N ALA A 12 -45.02 14.20 -34.03
CA ALA A 12 -43.81 14.38 -33.24
C ALA A 12 -43.14 15.73 -33.53
N TYR A 13 -42.99 16.10 -34.81
CA TYR A 13 -42.45 17.40 -35.21
C TYR A 13 -43.32 18.57 -34.72
N LYS A 14 -44.65 18.46 -34.82
CA LYS A 14 -45.57 19.47 -34.26
C LYS A 14 -45.44 19.58 -32.74
N LYS A 15 -45.34 18.46 -32.03
CA LYS A 15 -45.14 18.41 -30.57
C LYS A 15 -43.81 19.08 -30.19
N PHE A 16 -42.73 18.74 -30.89
CA PHE A 16 -41.42 19.35 -30.74
C PHE A 16 -41.46 20.88 -30.88
N LEU A 17 -42.10 21.41 -31.93
CA LEU A 17 -42.25 22.85 -32.12
C LEU A 17 -43.13 23.50 -31.04
N LYS A 18 -44.16 22.80 -30.55
CA LYS A 18 -45.02 23.28 -29.45
C LYS A 18 -44.25 23.37 -28.13
N GLU A 19 -43.43 22.36 -27.82
CA GLU A 19 -42.56 22.33 -26.65
C GLU A 19 -41.43 23.37 -26.72
N ALA A 20 -40.96 23.68 -27.94
CA ALA A 20 -40.02 24.77 -28.16
C ALA A 20 -40.63 26.15 -27.84
N LYS A 21 -41.94 26.34 -28.05
CA LYS A 21 -42.67 27.60 -27.84
C LYS A 21 -43.29 27.76 -26.44
N ASN A 22 -43.09 26.82 -25.52
CA ASN A 22 -43.70 26.88 -24.18
C ASN A 22 -43.10 28.03 -23.33
N PRO A 23 -43.87 29.06 -22.94
CA PRO A 23 -43.36 30.27 -22.26
C PRO A 23 -42.64 30.04 -20.94
N LEU A 24 -42.99 28.98 -20.20
CA LEU A 24 -42.27 28.60 -18.96
C LEU A 24 -40.85 28.10 -19.24
N LYS A 25 -40.59 27.55 -20.43
CA LYS A 25 -39.24 27.14 -20.88
C LYS A 25 -38.54 28.23 -21.70
N ILE A 26 -39.21 29.34 -22.09
CA ILE A 26 -38.62 30.39 -22.95
C ILE A 26 -37.52 31.18 -22.24
N PHE A 27 -37.63 31.39 -20.93
CA PHE A 27 -36.64 32.13 -20.15
C PHE A 27 -35.29 31.42 -20.04
N GLU A 28 -35.30 30.09 -19.96
CA GLU A 28 -34.07 29.31 -20.05
C GLU A 28 -33.50 29.26 -21.47
N LYS A 29 -34.29 29.51 -22.53
CA LYS A 29 -33.97 29.14 -23.93
C LYS A 29 -33.37 30.24 -24.82
N ARG A 30 -33.13 31.45 -24.32
CA ARG A 30 -32.52 32.53 -25.10
C ARG A 30 -31.00 32.35 -25.21
N GLY A 31 -30.57 31.60 -26.22
CA GLY A 31 -29.16 31.49 -26.60
C GLY A 31 -29.02 30.85 -27.98
N ASN A 32 -28.04 31.32 -28.76
CA ASN A 32 -27.60 30.61 -29.95
C ASN A 32 -26.67 29.47 -29.54
N LEU A 33 -26.48 28.49 -30.43
CA LEU A 33 -25.42 27.51 -30.27
C LEU A 33 -24.07 28.22 -30.13
N LYS A 34 -23.19 27.71 -29.27
CA LYS A 34 -21.80 28.19 -29.21
C LYS A 34 -21.15 27.99 -30.58
N LYS A 35 -20.38 28.97 -31.04
CA LYS A 35 -19.61 28.84 -32.28
C LYS A 35 -18.27 28.19 -31.97
N PHE A 36 -17.98 27.09 -32.65
CA PHE A 36 -16.68 26.44 -32.54
C PHE A 36 -15.52 27.39 -32.85
N VAL A 37 -15.65 28.21 -33.91
CA VAL A 37 -14.59 29.13 -34.37
C VAL A 37 -14.20 30.15 -33.30
N ASP A 38 -15.18 30.64 -32.53
CA ASP A 38 -14.91 31.62 -31.47
C ASP A 38 -14.04 30.97 -30.38
N ARG A 39 -14.41 29.75 -29.95
CA ARG A 39 -13.66 28.96 -28.96
C ARG A 39 -12.29 28.51 -29.48
N GLN A 40 -12.22 28.13 -30.75
CA GLN A 40 -10.99 27.72 -31.42
C GLN A 40 -9.96 28.86 -31.43
N LYS A 41 -10.39 30.08 -31.78
CA LYS A 41 -9.53 31.27 -31.76
C LYS A 41 -9.12 31.65 -30.34
N GLU A 42 -10.06 31.62 -29.40
CA GLU A 42 -9.80 31.94 -27.99
C GLU A 42 -8.68 31.08 -27.39
N LEU A 43 -8.65 29.79 -27.73
CA LEU A 43 -7.69 28.82 -27.20
C LEU A 43 -6.53 28.50 -28.17
N ALA A 44 -6.45 29.22 -29.30
CA ALA A 44 -5.53 28.92 -30.40
C ALA A 44 -5.53 27.43 -30.81
N ALA A 45 -6.68 26.75 -30.73
CA ALA A 45 -6.78 25.30 -30.88
C ALA A 45 -6.78 24.86 -32.36
N TYR A 46 -5.63 24.97 -33.03
CA TYR A 46 -5.51 24.67 -34.47
C TYR A 46 -5.00 23.26 -34.78
N ASN A 47 -4.28 22.64 -33.83
CA ASN A 47 -3.85 21.26 -33.96
C ASN A 47 -4.98 20.31 -33.55
N SER A 48 -5.22 19.26 -34.33
CA SER A 48 -6.28 18.30 -34.08
C SER A 48 -5.81 16.86 -34.08
N VAL A 49 -6.54 16.00 -33.37
CA VAL A 49 -6.31 14.57 -33.26
C VAL A 49 -7.64 13.83 -33.41
N TYR A 50 -7.69 12.83 -34.29
CA TYR A 50 -8.86 11.97 -34.44
C TYR A 50 -8.93 10.97 -33.28
N LEU A 51 -10.06 10.95 -32.56
CA LEU A 51 -10.29 10.09 -31.40
C LEU A 51 -11.06 8.80 -31.74
N GLY A 52 -11.46 8.62 -33.01
CA GLY A 52 -12.31 7.50 -33.41
C GLY A 52 -13.77 7.69 -33.06
N VAL A 53 -14.49 6.57 -33.04
CA VAL A 53 -15.90 6.52 -32.67
C VAL A 53 -16.04 6.49 -31.14
N LYS A 54 -16.83 7.41 -30.59
CA LYS A 54 -17.08 7.56 -29.15
C LYS A 54 -18.58 7.72 -28.89
N ASN A 55 -19.04 7.20 -27.76
CA ASN A 55 -20.38 7.49 -27.26
C ASN A 55 -20.33 8.78 -26.44
N VAL A 56 -20.99 9.85 -26.91
CA VAL A 56 -20.88 11.20 -26.35
C VAL A 56 -22.21 11.60 -25.70
N GLU A 57 -22.14 12.06 -24.45
CA GLU A 57 -23.31 12.59 -23.74
C GLU A 57 -23.86 13.82 -24.47
N LEU A 58 -25.17 13.82 -24.74
CA LEU A 58 -25.82 14.92 -25.48
C LEU A 58 -25.70 16.26 -24.73
N SER A 59 -25.63 16.23 -23.40
CA SER A 59 -25.40 17.40 -22.54
C SER A 59 -24.05 18.10 -22.76
N LYS A 60 -23.04 17.39 -23.27
CA LYS A 60 -21.71 17.95 -23.57
C LYS A 60 -21.61 18.56 -24.96
N ILE A 61 -22.63 18.38 -25.81
CA ILE A 61 -22.71 19.00 -27.13
C ILE A 61 -23.32 20.39 -26.99
N VAL A 62 -22.46 21.41 -26.98
CA VAL A 62 -22.83 22.78 -26.60
C VAL A 62 -22.95 23.73 -27.80
N GLY A 63 -22.50 23.29 -28.97
CA GLY A 63 -22.35 24.18 -30.11
C GLY A 63 -22.26 23.49 -31.45
N SER A 64 -21.97 24.28 -32.47
CA SER A 64 -21.82 23.79 -33.84
C SER A 64 -20.69 24.51 -34.56
N VAL A 65 -20.03 23.79 -35.46
CA VAL A 65 -18.99 24.32 -36.34
C VAL A 65 -19.61 25.14 -37.46
N GLN A 66 -20.74 24.66 -37.97
CA GLN A 66 -21.55 25.30 -39.00
C GLN A 66 -23.00 25.38 -38.53
N LYS A 67 -23.88 26.15 -39.19
CA LYS A 67 -25.33 26.17 -38.86
C LYS A 67 -25.67 26.59 -37.42
N TYR A 68 -24.76 27.24 -36.70
CA TYR A 68 -25.02 27.77 -35.34
C TYR A 68 -26.12 28.86 -35.31
N MET A 69 -26.42 29.48 -36.46
CA MET A 69 -27.56 30.39 -36.62
C MET A 69 -28.87 29.68 -36.93
N ASP A 70 -28.84 28.44 -37.46
CA ASP A 70 -30.04 27.72 -37.92
C ASP A 70 -30.79 27.06 -36.76
N PHE A 71 -30.14 26.91 -35.61
CA PHE A 71 -30.69 26.27 -34.42
C PHE A 71 -30.58 27.17 -33.19
N ASP A 72 -31.46 26.96 -32.20
CA ASP A 72 -31.27 27.48 -30.84
C ASP A 72 -30.28 26.62 -30.05
N LYS A 73 -29.97 27.04 -28.82
CA LYS A 73 -29.01 26.34 -27.95
C LYS A 73 -29.36 24.88 -27.60
N ASN A 74 -30.60 24.44 -27.82
CA ASN A 74 -31.04 23.06 -27.59
C ASN A 74 -31.13 22.26 -28.89
N PHE A 75 -30.53 22.76 -29.98
CA PHE A 75 -30.65 22.19 -31.31
C PHE A 75 -32.09 22.19 -31.85
N VAL A 76 -32.91 23.19 -31.49
CA VAL A 76 -34.22 23.40 -32.15
C VAL A 76 -34.04 24.25 -33.42
N PRO A 77 -34.44 23.77 -34.61
CA PRO A 77 -34.39 24.54 -35.85
C PRO A 77 -35.21 25.84 -35.76
N LYS A 78 -34.66 26.95 -36.25
CA LYS A 78 -35.32 28.27 -36.27
C LYS A 78 -36.14 28.54 -37.54
N ASN A 79 -35.79 27.89 -38.66
CA ASN A 79 -36.43 28.10 -39.96
C ASN A 79 -37.34 26.92 -40.36
N LYS A 80 -38.41 27.20 -41.11
CA LYS A 80 -39.45 26.21 -41.53
C LYS A 80 -38.94 25.09 -42.46
N ILE A 81 -37.76 25.20 -43.07
CA ILE A 81 -37.36 24.37 -44.23
C ILE A 81 -36.92 22.93 -43.88
N ILE A 82 -37.09 22.43 -42.65
CA ILE A 82 -36.48 21.13 -42.29
C ILE A 82 -37.45 20.13 -41.63
N GLU A 83 -38.76 20.31 -41.79
CA GLU A 83 -39.77 19.30 -41.37
C GLU A 83 -39.50 17.94 -42.02
N THR A 84 -39.34 17.89 -43.34
CA THR A 84 -39.17 16.63 -44.08
C THR A 84 -37.92 15.86 -43.63
N ARG A 85 -36.77 16.53 -43.50
CA ARG A 85 -35.53 15.88 -43.07
C ARG A 85 -35.58 15.48 -41.59
N TRP A 86 -36.18 16.30 -40.72
CA TRP A 86 -36.36 15.97 -39.31
C TRP A 86 -37.27 14.74 -39.15
N CYS A 87 -38.40 14.70 -39.87
CA CYS A 87 -39.31 13.55 -39.88
C CYS A 87 -38.62 12.29 -40.40
N ASN A 88 -37.83 12.39 -41.48
CA ASN A 88 -37.09 11.22 -42.00
C ASN A 88 -36.07 10.68 -41.00
N ILE A 89 -35.39 11.54 -40.24
CA ILE A 89 -34.45 11.13 -39.19
C ILE A 89 -35.20 10.52 -37.99
N TYR A 90 -36.34 11.10 -37.58
CA TYR A 90 -37.21 10.54 -36.55
C TYR A 90 -37.67 9.13 -36.93
N ILE A 91 -38.18 8.95 -38.16
CA ILE A 91 -38.59 7.65 -38.67
C ILE A 91 -37.40 6.68 -38.62
N ALA A 92 -36.21 7.10 -39.08
CA ALA A 92 -35.04 6.23 -39.07
C ALA A 92 -34.65 5.76 -37.66
N TYR A 93 -34.71 6.63 -36.64
CA TYR A 93 -34.50 6.22 -35.25
C TYR A 93 -35.59 5.26 -34.75
N GLN A 94 -36.87 5.52 -35.06
CA GLN A 94 -37.98 4.66 -34.62
C GLN A 94 -37.99 3.28 -35.30
N THR A 95 -37.54 3.20 -36.55
CA THR A 95 -37.46 1.94 -37.30
C THR A 95 -36.12 1.23 -37.16
N ASN A 96 -35.21 1.74 -36.31
CA ASN A 96 -33.85 1.24 -36.14
C ASN A 96 -33.05 1.14 -37.46
N ASN A 97 -33.31 2.05 -38.40
CA ASN A 97 -32.55 2.14 -39.64
C ASN A 97 -31.19 2.77 -39.35
N ARG A 98 -30.13 2.24 -39.97
CA ARG A 98 -28.77 2.79 -39.81
C ARG A 98 -28.71 4.23 -40.32
N LEU A 99 -28.39 5.15 -39.42
CA LEU A 99 -28.02 6.52 -39.73
C LEU A 99 -26.49 6.64 -39.72
N PRO A 100 -25.89 7.49 -40.58
CA PRO A 100 -24.48 7.84 -40.45
C PRO A 100 -24.20 8.44 -39.08
N LEU A 101 -23.00 8.17 -38.55
CA LEU A 101 -22.54 8.76 -37.29
C LEU A 101 -22.58 10.29 -37.36
N VAL A 102 -22.80 10.93 -36.21
CA VAL A 102 -22.59 12.37 -36.11
C VAL A 102 -21.08 12.64 -36.06
N GLN A 103 -20.65 13.75 -36.65
CA GLN A 103 -19.25 14.16 -36.60
C GLN A 103 -19.13 15.32 -35.63
N LEU A 104 -18.30 15.16 -34.61
CA LEU A 104 -18.13 16.14 -33.54
C LEU A 104 -16.68 16.63 -33.47
N TYR A 105 -16.52 17.94 -33.32
CA TYR A 105 -15.28 18.55 -32.90
C TYR A 105 -15.28 18.75 -31.40
N LYS A 106 -14.20 18.41 -30.73
CA LYS A 106 -14.03 18.57 -29.28
C LYS A 106 -12.95 19.61 -29.00
N ILE A 107 -13.17 20.51 -28.04
CA ILE A 107 -12.10 21.32 -27.42
C ILE A 107 -12.32 21.27 -25.91
N LYS A 108 -11.35 20.72 -25.16
CA LYS A 108 -11.52 20.43 -23.73
C LYS A 108 -12.79 19.59 -23.51
N ASP A 109 -13.67 19.98 -22.59
CA ASP A 109 -14.90 19.24 -22.28
C ASP A 109 -16.09 19.55 -23.20
N GLU A 110 -15.91 20.44 -24.17
CA GLU A 110 -16.98 20.94 -25.03
C GLU A 110 -16.98 20.25 -26.41
N TYR A 111 -18.16 19.80 -26.83
CA TYR A 111 -18.38 19.21 -28.15
C TYR A 111 -19.20 20.13 -29.05
N TYR A 112 -18.81 20.16 -30.32
CA TYR A 112 -19.35 21.01 -31.37
C TYR A 112 -19.71 20.15 -32.57
N VAL A 113 -20.92 20.32 -33.09
CA VAL A 113 -21.37 19.53 -34.22
C VAL A 113 -20.71 20.01 -35.51
N TYR A 114 -19.93 19.14 -36.15
CA TYR A 114 -19.44 19.37 -37.51
C TYR A 114 -20.49 18.91 -38.54
N ASP A 115 -20.98 17.68 -38.40
CA ASP A 115 -22.12 17.15 -39.16
C ASP A 115 -23.12 16.41 -38.26
N GLY A 116 -24.41 16.48 -38.61
CA GLY A 116 -25.46 15.76 -37.91
C GLY A 116 -26.34 16.59 -36.96
N ASN A 117 -26.39 17.91 -37.09
CA ASN A 117 -27.22 18.80 -36.25
C ASN A 117 -28.69 18.33 -36.10
N HIS A 118 -29.30 17.84 -37.19
CA HIS A 118 -30.67 17.30 -37.13
C HIS A 118 -30.76 15.96 -36.39
N ARG A 119 -29.73 15.12 -36.46
CA ARG A 119 -29.68 13.85 -35.72
C ARG A 119 -29.62 14.11 -34.21
N ILE A 120 -28.87 15.14 -33.80
CA ILE A 120 -28.80 15.58 -32.41
C ILE A 120 -30.12 16.23 -31.96
N SER A 121 -30.72 17.06 -32.81
CA SER A 121 -32.06 17.64 -32.56
C SER A 121 -33.12 16.58 -32.27
N VAL A 122 -33.19 15.55 -33.12
CA VAL A 122 -34.14 14.42 -32.93
C VAL A 122 -33.76 13.58 -31.71
N ALA A 123 -32.47 13.29 -31.49
CA ALA A 123 -32.02 12.55 -30.32
C ALA A 123 -32.37 13.25 -29.00
N ASN A 124 -32.21 14.57 -28.93
CA ASN A 124 -32.66 15.39 -27.80
C ASN A 124 -34.17 15.31 -27.59
N PHE A 125 -34.97 15.39 -28.66
CA PHE A 125 -36.43 15.24 -28.57
C PHE A 125 -36.86 13.84 -28.07
N LEU A 126 -36.12 12.80 -28.49
CA LEU A 126 -36.32 11.42 -28.05
C LEU A 126 -35.73 11.16 -26.64
N ASN A 127 -35.16 12.16 -25.98
CA ASN A 127 -34.52 12.06 -24.66
C ASN A 127 -33.42 10.99 -24.60
N PHE A 128 -32.63 10.85 -25.67
CA PHE A 128 -31.43 10.01 -25.59
C PHE A 128 -30.46 10.59 -24.55
N LYS A 129 -29.71 9.73 -23.86
CA LYS A 129 -28.66 10.17 -22.94
C LYS A 129 -27.38 10.55 -23.68
N SER A 130 -27.07 9.79 -24.72
CA SER A 130 -25.83 9.92 -25.49
C SER A 130 -26.07 9.56 -26.96
N ILE A 131 -25.08 9.87 -27.80
CA ILE A 131 -25.09 9.57 -29.23
C ILE A 131 -23.71 9.05 -29.66
N GLU A 132 -23.69 8.07 -30.55
CA GLU A 132 -22.45 7.58 -31.16
C GLU A 132 -21.94 8.59 -32.21
N ALA A 133 -20.66 8.95 -32.11
CA ALA A 133 -20.07 10.03 -32.89
C ALA A 133 -18.63 9.71 -33.31
N GLU A 134 -18.25 10.13 -34.51
CA GLU A 134 -16.83 10.29 -34.89
C GLU A 134 -16.31 11.60 -34.29
N VAL A 135 -15.28 11.51 -33.45
CA VAL A 135 -14.78 12.68 -32.70
C VAL A 135 -13.39 13.09 -33.18
N THR A 136 -13.23 14.38 -33.49
CA THR A 136 -11.93 15.02 -33.71
C THR A 136 -11.68 16.06 -32.63
N GLU A 137 -10.63 15.88 -31.84
CA GLU A 137 -10.29 16.80 -30.76
C GLU A 137 -9.26 17.83 -31.20
N PHE A 138 -9.54 19.11 -30.95
CA PHE A 138 -8.66 20.24 -31.18
C PHE A 138 -8.00 20.66 -29.87
N LEU A 139 -6.67 20.70 -29.85
CA LEU A 139 -5.88 20.90 -28.66
C LEU A 139 -5.59 22.39 -28.44
N PRO A 140 -5.93 22.98 -27.28
CA PRO A 140 -5.56 24.35 -26.92
C PRO A 140 -4.05 24.57 -27.03
N SER A 141 -3.61 25.64 -27.69
CA SER A 141 -2.18 25.92 -27.94
C SER A 141 -1.68 27.22 -27.33
N THR A 142 -2.45 27.87 -26.44
CA THR A 142 -1.96 29.08 -25.75
C THR A 142 -0.85 28.76 -24.75
N HIS A 143 -0.17 29.81 -24.28
CA HIS A 143 0.85 29.74 -23.22
C HIS A 143 0.27 29.82 -21.80
N LYS A 144 -1.07 29.79 -21.65
CA LYS A 144 -1.70 29.71 -20.34
C LYS A 144 -1.34 28.39 -19.65
N LYS A 145 -1.16 28.43 -18.33
CA LYS A 145 -0.76 27.30 -17.51
C LYS A 145 -1.66 26.08 -17.74
N GLU A 146 -2.97 26.29 -17.73
CA GLU A 146 -3.98 25.23 -17.87
C GLU A 146 -3.95 24.59 -19.25
N ASP A 147 -3.62 25.35 -20.30
CA ASP A 147 -3.53 24.84 -21.66
C ASP A 147 -2.25 24.03 -21.88
N ILE A 148 -1.15 24.42 -21.23
CA ILE A 148 0.10 23.63 -21.22
C ILE A 148 -0.17 22.29 -20.52
N ILE A 149 -0.73 22.31 -19.32
CA ILE A 149 -1.07 21.12 -18.54
C ILE A 149 -2.03 20.21 -19.34
N TYR A 150 -3.03 20.79 -19.99
CA TYR A 150 -3.98 20.04 -20.83
C TYR A 150 -3.27 19.25 -21.94
N ARG A 151 -2.35 19.89 -22.67
CA ARG A 151 -1.59 19.23 -23.74
C ARG A 151 -0.67 18.14 -23.20
N GLU A 152 0.00 18.41 -22.08
CA GLU A 152 0.88 17.43 -21.45
C GLU A 152 0.11 16.20 -20.96
N LYS A 153 -1.04 16.42 -20.31
CA LYS A 153 -1.97 15.35 -19.92
C LYS A 153 -2.43 14.53 -21.11
N PHE A 154 -2.90 15.20 -22.17
CA PHE A 154 -3.40 14.52 -23.37
C PHE A 154 -2.34 13.59 -23.98
N LEU A 155 -1.09 14.05 -24.08
CA LEU A 155 0.01 13.24 -24.57
C LEU A 155 0.30 12.05 -23.63
N PHE A 156 0.34 12.31 -22.33
CA PHE A 156 0.56 11.29 -21.32
C PHE A 156 -0.49 10.17 -21.36
N GLU A 157 -1.79 10.52 -21.38
CA GLU A 157 -2.89 9.56 -21.44
C GLU A 157 -2.85 8.75 -22.74
N LYS A 158 -2.51 9.39 -23.87
CA LYS A 158 -2.39 8.71 -25.16
C LYS A 158 -1.24 7.69 -25.18
N GLU A 159 -0.12 8.02 -24.56
CA GLU A 159 1.08 7.17 -24.54
C GLU A 159 1.00 6.04 -23.50
N THR A 160 0.33 6.27 -22.37
CA THR A 160 0.30 5.34 -21.23
C THR A 160 -1.03 4.59 -21.07
N GLU A 161 -2.13 5.13 -21.61
CA GLU A 161 -3.51 4.70 -21.31
C GLU A 161 -3.89 4.82 -19.82
N LEU A 162 -3.13 5.61 -19.04
CA LEU A 162 -3.44 5.90 -17.64
C LEU A 162 -4.28 7.16 -17.55
N GLU A 163 -5.51 7.02 -17.08
CA GLU A 163 -6.45 8.12 -16.84
C GLU A 163 -6.52 8.46 -15.33
N GLY A 164 -6.98 9.67 -15.00
CA GLY A 164 -7.24 10.09 -13.62
C GLY A 164 -6.02 10.57 -12.83
N ILE A 165 -4.87 10.73 -13.49
CA ILE A 165 -3.70 11.43 -12.92
C ILE A 165 -3.81 12.90 -13.31
N GLU A 166 -4.05 13.76 -12.32
CA GLU A 166 -4.19 15.20 -12.50
C GLU A 166 -3.02 15.93 -11.82
N PHE A 167 -2.35 16.82 -12.53
CA PHE A 167 -1.36 17.74 -11.96
C PHE A 167 -1.85 19.17 -12.03
N SER A 168 -1.54 19.99 -11.02
CA SER A 168 -1.82 21.41 -11.05
C SER A 168 -0.63 22.23 -11.56
N GLU A 169 0.55 21.63 -11.73
CA GLU A 169 1.78 22.30 -12.17
C GLU A 169 2.22 21.85 -13.57
N ILE A 170 2.84 22.78 -14.30
CA ILE A 170 3.42 22.49 -15.62
C ILE A 170 4.60 21.53 -15.49
N HIS A 171 4.84 20.75 -16.54
CA HIS A 171 5.95 19.80 -16.67
C HIS A 171 5.89 18.56 -15.76
N GLN A 172 4.91 18.43 -14.86
CA GLN A 172 4.81 17.26 -13.98
C GLN A 172 4.49 15.97 -14.75
N TYR A 173 3.71 16.05 -15.84
CA TYR A 173 3.54 14.90 -16.73
C TYR A 173 4.84 14.50 -17.43
N ARG A 174 5.70 15.45 -17.82
CA ARG A 174 7.03 15.11 -18.38
C ARG A 174 7.91 14.41 -17.35
N ARG A 175 7.81 14.85 -16.10
CA ARG A 175 8.52 14.23 -14.98
C ARG A 175 8.03 12.80 -14.74
N ILE A 176 6.71 12.58 -14.70
CA ILE A 176 6.17 11.23 -14.50
C ILE A 176 6.45 10.30 -15.68
N HIS A 177 6.53 10.83 -16.91
CA HIS A 177 7.04 10.08 -18.06
C HIS A 177 8.45 9.55 -17.83
N LYS A 178 9.34 10.40 -17.28
CA LYS A 178 10.70 9.98 -16.94
C LYS A 178 10.69 8.88 -15.90
N GLU A 179 9.92 9.03 -14.82
CA GLU A 179 9.77 8.02 -13.76
C GLU A 179 9.30 6.66 -14.31
N ILE A 180 8.29 6.66 -15.19
CA ILE A 180 7.78 5.42 -15.82
C ILE A 180 8.82 4.83 -16.76
N LYS A 181 9.57 5.67 -17.48
CA LYS A 181 10.63 5.21 -18.37
C LYS A 181 11.77 4.55 -17.57
N ASP A 182 12.23 5.19 -16.51
CA ASP A 182 13.28 4.65 -15.64
C ASP A 182 12.81 3.35 -14.98
N PHE A 183 11.53 3.26 -14.57
CA PHE A 183 10.90 2.03 -14.11
C PHE A 183 10.85 0.94 -15.20
N SER A 184 10.49 1.30 -16.43
CA SER A 184 10.45 0.38 -17.58
C SER A 184 11.83 -0.18 -17.88
N ASP A 185 12.86 0.65 -17.83
CA ASP A 185 14.24 0.24 -18.11
C ASP A 185 14.78 -0.66 -17.00
N TYR A 186 14.48 -0.35 -15.73
CA TYR A 186 14.72 -1.24 -14.59
C TYR A 186 14.05 -2.62 -14.79
N GLN A 187 12.76 -2.66 -15.18
CA GLN A 187 12.04 -3.92 -15.40
C GLN A 187 12.66 -4.76 -16.54
N LYS A 188 13.09 -4.12 -17.63
CA LYS A 188 13.76 -4.82 -18.74
C LYS A 188 15.09 -5.41 -18.31
N GLU A 189 15.88 -4.66 -17.55
CA GLU A 189 17.16 -5.11 -17.01
C GLU A 189 17.00 -6.33 -16.11
N LYS A 190 16.05 -6.27 -15.16
CA LYS A 190 15.87 -7.31 -14.15
C LYS A 190 15.14 -8.56 -14.63
N TYR A 191 14.15 -8.44 -15.51
CA TYR A 191 13.26 -9.56 -15.84
C TYR A 191 13.43 -10.13 -17.26
N ASP A 192 14.37 -9.61 -18.06
CA ASP A 192 14.57 -9.97 -19.49
C ASP A 192 13.31 -9.85 -20.35
N ASN A 193 12.30 -9.17 -19.82
CA ASN A 193 10.99 -9.05 -20.43
C ASN A 193 10.98 -7.79 -21.29
N LYS A 194 10.72 -7.96 -22.58
CA LYS A 194 10.35 -6.86 -23.47
C LYS A 194 8.91 -6.44 -23.19
N ILE A 195 8.68 -5.84 -22.02
CA ILE A 195 7.43 -5.14 -21.77
C ILE A 195 7.43 -3.84 -22.57
N ASP A 196 6.31 -3.55 -23.24
CA ASP A 196 6.13 -2.25 -23.87
C ASP A 196 5.92 -1.16 -22.81
N TYR A 197 6.04 0.10 -23.23
CA TYR A 197 5.92 1.25 -22.34
C TYR A 197 4.54 1.35 -21.67
N LYS A 198 3.46 0.93 -22.35
CA LYS A 198 2.09 0.97 -21.81
C LYS A 198 1.92 -0.05 -20.68
N THR A 199 2.42 -1.26 -20.87
CA THR A 199 2.43 -2.29 -19.83
C THR A 199 3.27 -1.86 -18.64
N ALA A 200 4.47 -1.29 -18.88
CA ALA A 200 5.30 -0.75 -17.81
C ALA A 200 4.59 0.37 -17.03
N ALA A 201 3.91 1.29 -17.71
CA ALA A 201 3.12 2.34 -17.08
C ALA A 201 2.00 1.78 -16.18
N LYS A 202 1.27 0.76 -16.64
CA LYS A 202 0.20 0.11 -15.85
C LYS A 202 0.72 -0.61 -14.61
N ILE A 203 1.89 -1.26 -14.71
CA ILE A 203 2.56 -1.89 -13.56
C ILE A 203 3.02 -0.80 -12.58
N TRP A 204 3.75 0.22 -13.05
CA TRP A 204 4.18 1.36 -12.23
C TRP A 204 3.01 2.02 -11.52
N TYR A 205 1.88 2.20 -12.22
CA TYR A 205 0.67 2.77 -11.65
C TYR A 205 0.13 1.92 -10.49
N THR A 206 0.14 0.60 -10.66
CA THR A 206 -0.45 -0.35 -9.70
C THR A 206 0.45 -0.62 -8.51
N GLU A 207 1.77 -0.72 -8.74
CA GLU A 207 2.75 -1.13 -7.72
C GLU A 207 3.33 0.06 -6.94
N LEU A 208 3.42 1.25 -7.55
CA LEU A 208 4.01 2.43 -6.90
C LEU A 208 3.02 3.57 -6.72
N TYR A 209 2.45 4.08 -7.82
CA TYR A 209 1.66 5.31 -7.77
C TYR A 209 0.41 5.16 -6.91
N LYS A 210 -0.44 4.16 -7.21
CA LYS A 210 -1.72 3.94 -6.53
C LYS A 210 -1.55 3.66 -5.03
N PRO A 211 -0.63 2.77 -4.57
CA PRO A 211 -0.38 2.59 -3.15
C PRO A 211 0.09 3.89 -2.47
N ALA A 212 1.04 4.60 -3.09
CA ALA A 212 1.58 5.84 -2.53
C ALA A 212 0.50 6.94 -2.39
N ILE A 213 -0.29 7.22 -3.43
CA ILE A 213 -1.37 8.23 -3.32
C ILE A 213 -2.46 7.82 -2.33
N THR A 214 -2.70 6.51 -2.16
CA THR A 214 -3.69 6.02 -1.18
C THR A 214 -3.20 6.30 0.25
N ILE A 215 -1.93 6.04 0.53
CA ILE A 215 -1.30 6.34 1.82
C ILE A 215 -1.26 7.86 2.07
N LEU A 216 -0.85 8.65 1.06
CA LEU A 216 -0.78 10.12 1.16
C LEU A 216 -2.16 10.72 1.45
N ASN A 217 -3.19 10.32 0.69
CA ASN A 217 -4.55 10.82 0.86
C ASN A 217 -5.13 10.37 2.20
N GLY A 218 -4.93 9.10 2.56
CA GLY A 218 -5.33 8.54 3.84
C GLY A 218 -4.67 9.17 5.07
N ASN A 219 -3.54 9.84 4.85
CA ASN A 219 -2.82 10.61 5.85
C ASN A 219 -3.14 12.12 5.79
N ASN A 220 -4.17 12.53 5.05
CA ASN A 220 -4.61 13.93 4.90
C ASN A 220 -3.49 14.87 4.42
N MET A 221 -2.65 14.39 3.50
CA MET A 221 -1.53 15.20 3.02
C MET A 221 -1.98 16.42 2.21
N LEU A 222 -3.15 16.37 1.57
CA LEU A 222 -3.72 17.51 0.82
C LEU A 222 -3.92 18.77 1.68
N ASP A 223 -4.22 18.61 2.98
CA ASP A 223 -4.44 19.72 3.91
C ASP A 223 -3.21 20.63 4.08
N TYR A 224 -2.01 20.11 3.75
CA TYR A 224 -0.75 20.82 3.87
C TYR A 224 -0.30 21.51 2.57
N PHE A 225 -0.99 21.29 1.45
CA PHE A 225 -0.62 21.83 0.14
C PHE A 225 -1.81 22.51 -0.56
N ILE A 226 -1.92 23.83 -0.38
CA ILE A 226 -2.99 24.65 -0.96
C ILE A 226 -2.90 24.63 -2.50
N GLU A 227 -4.04 24.46 -3.18
CA GLU A 227 -4.14 24.44 -4.64
C GLU A 227 -3.23 23.40 -5.31
N ARG A 228 -3.01 22.26 -4.66
CA ARG A 228 -2.28 21.11 -5.21
C ARG A 228 -3.16 19.88 -5.29
N THR A 229 -2.87 19.03 -6.27
CA THR A 229 -3.49 17.71 -6.39
C THR A 229 -2.71 16.67 -5.59
N ILE A 230 -3.32 15.51 -5.37
CA ILE A 230 -2.61 14.39 -4.72
C ILE A 230 -1.42 13.91 -5.56
N SER A 231 -1.51 14.03 -6.89
CA SER A 231 -0.42 13.67 -7.81
C SER A 231 0.75 14.65 -7.68
N ASP A 232 0.50 15.96 -7.49
CA ASP A 232 1.57 16.92 -7.22
C ASP A 232 2.32 16.54 -5.93
N ILE A 233 1.59 16.14 -4.88
CA ILE A 233 2.19 15.68 -3.61
C ILE A 233 3.00 14.40 -3.82
N PHE A 234 2.54 13.48 -4.66
CA PHE A 234 3.32 12.30 -5.04
C PHE A 234 4.67 12.67 -5.67
N ILE A 235 4.70 13.72 -6.51
CA ILE A 235 5.96 14.23 -7.08
C ILE A 235 6.90 14.79 -6.00
N TYR A 236 6.36 15.52 -5.02
CA TYR A 236 7.15 16.04 -3.89
C TYR A 236 7.68 14.92 -3.00
N PHE A 237 6.90 13.85 -2.84
CA PHE A 237 7.38 12.62 -2.20
C PHE A 237 8.57 12.02 -2.97
N LEU A 238 8.51 11.95 -4.31
CA LEU A 238 9.64 11.47 -5.10
C LEU A 238 10.87 12.38 -4.97
N ASP A 239 10.69 13.71 -4.94
CA ASP A 239 11.78 14.64 -4.63
C ASP A 239 12.43 14.34 -3.28
N HIS A 240 11.61 14.15 -2.25
CA HIS A 240 12.07 13.79 -0.91
C HIS A 240 12.82 12.46 -0.90
N LYS A 241 12.31 11.46 -1.63
CA LYS A 241 13.00 10.17 -1.79
C LYS A 241 14.38 10.35 -2.41
N TYR A 242 14.51 11.11 -3.50
CA TYR A 242 15.79 11.35 -4.15
C TYR A 242 16.76 12.13 -3.27
N TYR A 243 16.27 13.16 -2.57
CA TYR A 243 17.05 13.92 -1.60
C TYR A 243 17.59 13.03 -0.47
N GLU A 244 16.74 12.18 0.13
CA GLU A 244 17.18 11.25 1.17
C GLU A 244 18.17 10.21 0.60
N SER A 245 17.95 9.74 -0.63
CA SER A 245 18.87 8.77 -1.27
C SER A 245 20.27 9.38 -1.50
N GLU A 246 20.35 10.63 -1.94
CA GLU A 246 21.61 11.35 -2.10
C GLU A 246 22.31 11.56 -0.75
N LYS A 247 21.54 11.94 0.27
CA LYS A 247 22.04 12.17 1.63
C LYS A 247 22.68 10.93 2.26
N TYR A 248 22.11 9.73 2.05
CA TYR A 248 22.68 8.47 2.57
C TYR A 248 23.60 7.76 1.58
N MET A 249 23.80 8.31 0.38
CA MET A 249 24.58 7.69 -0.70
C MET A 249 24.07 6.28 -1.10
N GLU A 250 22.79 6.00 -0.89
CA GLU A 250 22.13 4.74 -1.22
C GLU A 250 20.66 4.94 -1.57
N ASP A 251 20.05 4.00 -2.29
CA ASP A 251 18.60 4.06 -2.52
C ASP A 251 17.86 3.64 -1.24
N VAL A 252 17.30 4.63 -0.53
CA VAL A 252 16.53 4.40 0.70
C VAL A 252 15.20 3.68 0.48
N GLY A 253 14.74 3.53 -0.78
CA GLY A 253 13.45 2.95 -1.12
C GLY A 253 12.26 3.88 -0.91
N TYR A 254 11.12 3.50 -1.48
CA TYR A 254 9.85 4.23 -1.43
C TYR A 254 9.20 4.16 -0.05
N THR A 255 9.28 3.02 0.63
CA THR A 255 8.63 2.79 1.94
C THR A 255 9.20 3.72 3.00
N TYR A 256 10.52 3.72 3.17
CA TYR A 256 11.22 4.62 4.09
C TYR A 256 10.93 6.07 3.71
N ALA A 257 11.13 6.44 2.43
CA ALA A 257 10.98 7.82 1.98
C ALA A 257 9.56 8.35 2.15
N LEU A 258 8.52 7.53 1.97
CA LEU A 258 7.13 7.95 2.12
C LEU A 258 6.78 8.22 3.59
N ILE A 259 7.21 7.32 4.48
CA ILE A 259 7.06 7.51 5.93
C ILE A 259 7.82 8.76 6.37
N SER A 260 9.06 8.92 5.91
CA SER A 260 9.92 10.07 6.16
C SER A 260 9.28 11.36 5.68
N PHE A 261 8.77 11.41 4.45
CA PHE A 261 8.12 12.57 3.85
C PHE A 261 6.87 13.00 4.64
N ILE A 262 5.95 12.07 4.91
CA ILE A 262 4.72 12.35 5.67
C ILE A 262 5.07 12.87 7.06
N ASN A 263 6.00 12.21 7.75
CA ASN A 263 6.42 12.65 9.07
C ASN A 263 7.14 13.99 9.02
N HIS A 264 8.00 14.25 8.04
CA HIS A 264 8.69 15.52 7.87
C HIS A 264 7.69 16.68 7.77
N ILE A 265 6.71 16.57 6.87
CA ILE A 265 5.67 17.59 6.68
C ILE A 265 4.81 17.76 7.94
N LYS A 266 4.34 16.66 8.54
CA LYS A 266 3.48 16.71 9.74
C LYS A 266 4.22 17.16 11.01
N THR A 267 5.55 16.98 11.07
CA THR A 267 6.38 17.32 12.25
C THR A 267 6.81 18.77 12.24
N ASN A 268 6.99 19.37 11.06
CA ASN A 268 7.33 20.79 10.91
C ASN A 268 6.28 21.73 11.55
N ALA A 269 5.07 21.23 11.87
CA ALA A 269 3.97 22.02 12.39
C ALA A 269 3.90 22.20 13.93
N ASP A 270 4.51 21.33 14.76
CA ASP A 270 4.19 21.34 16.22
C ASP A 270 5.28 20.79 17.19
N LYS A 271 6.48 20.41 16.72
CA LYS A 271 7.57 19.82 17.55
C LYS A 271 7.17 18.64 18.49
N SER A 272 5.97 18.08 18.35
CA SER A 272 5.46 16.97 19.15
C SER A 272 6.17 15.66 18.80
N LEU A 273 6.43 14.78 19.78
CA LEU A 273 6.91 13.40 19.56
C LEU A 273 5.87 12.46 18.95
N LYS A 274 4.60 12.87 18.84
CA LYS A 274 3.57 12.02 18.23
C LYS A 274 3.92 11.76 16.77
N SER A 275 4.07 10.48 16.43
CA SER A 275 3.96 10.01 15.05
C SER A 275 2.54 10.30 14.59
N ARG A 276 2.40 11.02 13.47
CA ARG A 276 1.09 11.39 12.92
C ARG A 276 0.78 10.61 11.64
N ILE A 277 1.66 9.70 11.24
CA ILE A 277 1.37 8.78 10.15
C ILE A 277 0.46 7.66 10.68
N ASN A 278 -0.60 7.37 9.93
CA ASN A 278 -1.41 6.19 10.14
C ASN A 278 -0.83 5.07 9.26
N VAL A 279 -0.20 4.08 9.88
CA VAL A 279 0.41 2.92 9.19
C VAL A 279 -0.58 1.76 9.09
N TYR A 280 -1.24 1.43 10.21
CA TYR A 280 -2.10 0.25 10.34
C TYR A 280 -3.28 0.22 9.36
N SER A 281 -3.86 1.37 9.04
CA SER A 281 -4.96 1.43 8.07
C SER A 281 -4.51 1.15 6.63
N TYR A 282 -3.20 1.17 6.35
CA TYR A 282 -2.64 1.06 4.99
C TYR A 282 -1.54 -0.01 4.86
N LEU A 283 -1.55 -1.03 5.73
CA LEU A 283 -0.55 -2.12 5.70
C LEU A 283 -0.45 -2.80 4.33
N LYS A 284 -1.58 -2.93 3.62
CA LYS A 284 -1.63 -3.54 2.29
C LYS A 284 -0.87 -2.69 1.27
N GLU A 285 -1.07 -1.39 1.29
CA GLU A 285 -0.42 -0.42 0.41
C GLU A 285 1.07 -0.33 0.71
N PHE A 286 1.45 -0.32 1.99
CA PHE A 286 2.86 -0.37 2.39
C PHE A 286 3.55 -1.66 1.92
N LYS A 287 2.87 -2.81 1.98
CA LYS A 287 3.42 -4.07 1.47
C LYS A 287 3.76 -4.01 -0.03
N TYR A 288 2.96 -3.33 -0.85
CA TYR A 288 3.31 -3.12 -2.27
C TYR A 288 4.61 -2.32 -2.44
N LEU A 289 4.81 -1.29 -1.62
CA LEU A 289 6.02 -0.47 -1.65
C LEU A 289 7.23 -1.25 -1.13
N GLU A 290 7.09 -2.01 -0.05
CA GLU A 290 8.16 -2.87 0.48
C GLU A 290 8.56 -3.92 -0.55
N ASP A 291 7.59 -4.58 -1.20
CA ASP A 291 7.86 -5.58 -2.23
C ASP A 291 8.61 -4.98 -3.42
N LEU A 292 8.28 -3.74 -3.80
CA LEU A 292 8.97 -3.03 -4.86
C LEU A 292 10.40 -2.65 -4.45
N ASP A 293 10.58 -2.12 -3.24
CA ASP A 293 11.89 -1.75 -2.69
C ASP A 293 12.82 -2.95 -2.62
N MET A 294 12.31 -4.10 -2.14
CA MET A 294 13.09 -5.32 -2.09
C MET A 294 13.41 -5.85 -3.48
N LYS A 295 12.44 -5.90 -4.43
CA LYS A 295 12.76 -6.35 -5.79
C LYS A 295 13.87 -5.52 -6.41
N LYS A 296 13.88 -4.21 -6.17
CA LYS A 296 14.89 -3.28 -6.67
C LYS A 296 16.30 -3.58 -6.14
N SER A 297 16.41 -3.97 -4.87
CA SER A 297 17.71 -4.28 -4.26
C SER A 297 18.30 -5.62 -4.70
N LEU A 298 17.51 -6.52 -5.28
CA LEU A 298 17.95 -7.85 -5.70
C LEU A 298 18.48 -7.90 -7.13
N ASP A 299 19.49 -8.73 -7.38
CA ASP A 299 19.99 -9.01 -8.72
C ASP A 299 19.01 -9.88 -9.55
N LYS A 300 19.25 -9.94 -10.85
CA LYS A 300 18.41 -10.69 -11.81
C LYS A 300 18.37 -12.19 -11.53
N GLU A 301 19.48 -12.79 -11.13
CA GLU A 301 19.54 -14.23 -10.85
C GLU A 301 18.68 -14.57 -9.64
N THR A 302 18.81 -13.80 -8.56
CA THR A 302 18.02 -13.98 -7.34
C THR A 302 16.52 -13.82 -7.60
N LEU A 303 16.12 -12.80 -8.37
CA LEU A 303 14.71 -12.60 -8.76
C LEU A 303 14.17 -13.78 -9.57
N ASN A 304 14.96 -14.32 -10.51
CA ASN A 304 14.55 -15.48 -11.29
C ASN A 304 14.38 -16.73 -10.40
N LYS A 305 15.33 -16.97 -9.47
CA LYS A 305 15.24 -18.07 -8.50
C LYS A 305 13.98 -17.95 -7.63
N LEU A 306 13.66 -16.75 -7.12
CA LEU A 306 12.44 -16.50 -6.34
C LEU A 306 11.16 -16.72 -7.17
N SER A 307 11.15 -16.29 -8.43
CA SER A 307 10.02 -16.52 -9.35
C SER A 307 9.77 -18.00 -9.58
N ILE A 308 10.82 -18.78 -9.89
CA ILE A 308 10.73 -20.23 -10.06
C ILE A 308 10.24 -20.91 -8.78
N LEU A 309 10.76 -20.48 -7.63
CA LEU A 309 10.36 -21.00 -6.34
C LEU A 309 8.87 -20.75 -6.06
N LYS A 310 8.39 -19.53 -6.29
CA LYS A 310 6.96 -19.18 -6.13
C LYS A 310 6.07 -19.95 -7.10
N GLU A 311 6.49 -20.13 -8.35
CA GLU A 311 5.75 -20.90 -9.35
C GLU A 311 5.56 -22.37 -8.94
N ILE A 312 6.63 -23.02 -8.42
CA ILE A 312 6.57 -24.43 -8.03
C ILE A 312 5.81 -24.64 -6.72
N THR A 313 6.00 -23.74 -5.76
CA THR A 313 5.51 -23.95 -4.39
C THR A 313 4.15 -23.31 -4.13
N GLU A 314 3.74 -22.37 -4.99
CA GLU A 314 2.60 -21.47 -4.79
C GLU A 314 2.73 -20.58 -3.54
N ILE A 315 3.92 -20.55 -2.90
CA ILE A 315 4.22 -19.78 -1.70
C ILE A 315 5.13 -18.61 -2.08
N ASP A 316 4.81 -17.41 -1.57
CA ASP A 316 5.64 -16.24 -1.80
C ASP A 316 6.73 -16.11 -0.74
N PHE A 317 7.94 -16.56 -1.08
CA PHE A 317 9.10 -16.50 -0.18
C PHE A 317 9.91 -15.21 -0.31
N LEU A 318 9.32 -14.15 -0.89
CA LEU A 318 9.83 -12.79 -0.77
C LEU A 318 10.23 -12.56 0.71
N TYR A 319 11.44 -12.05 0.96
CA TYR A 319 12.09 -11.87 2.27
C TYR A 319 12.76 -13.08 2.96
N ASN A 320 12.72 -14.30 2.41
CA ASN A 320 13.36 -15.48 3.03
C ASN A 320 14.54 -16.06 2.23
N PHE A 321 15.64 -15.32 2.15
CA PHE A 321 16.86 -15.71 1.40
C PHE A 321 17.53 -17.00 1.91
N ILE A 322 17.27 -17.37 3.17
CA ILE A 322 17.77 -18.63 3.76
C ILE A 322 17.19 -19.83 2.99
N ILE A 323 15.98 -19.71 2.42
CA ILE A 323 15.39 -20.79 1.60
C ILE A 323 16.18 -21.00 0.32
N LEU A 324 16.56 -19.92 -0.38
CA LEU A 324 17.37 -20.01 -1.59
C LEU A 324 18.71 -20.69 -1.31
N TYR A 325 19.40 -20.27 -0.25
CA TYR A 325 20.66 -20.90 0.17
C TYR A 325 20.49 -22.40 0.45
N GLU A 326 19.43 -22.81 1.15
CA GLU A 326 19.17 -24.24 1.40
C GLU A 326 18.87 -25.04 0.13
N ILE A 327 18.25 -24.40 -0.86
CA ILE A 327 17.97 -25.02 -2.16
C ILE A 327 19.26 -25.18 -2.94
N ASP A 328 20.08 -24.13 -3.03
CA ASP A 328 21.39 -24.17 -3.70
C ASP A 328 22.28 -25.26 -3.07
N GLU A 329 22.38 -25.31 -1.74
CA GLU A 329 23.13 -26.37 -1.02
C GLU A 329 22.58 -27.78 -1.31
N TYR A 330 21.26 -27.92 -1.44
CA TYR A 330 20.64 -29.19 -1.78
C TYR A 330 20.92 -29.63 -3.22
N ILE A 331 20.88 -28.68 -4.16
CA ILE A 331 21.17 -28.88 -5.58
C ILE A 331 22.62 -29.35 -5.75
N GLU A 332 23.58 -28.65 -5.14
CA GLU A 332 25.00 -29.01 -5.17
C GLU A 332 25.23 -30.41 -4.60
N ARG A 333 24.71 -30.71 -3.40
CA ARG A 333 24.86 -32.03 -2.75
C ARG A 333 24.25 -33.19 -3.54
N LYS A 334 23.29 -32.90 -4.41
CA LYS A 334 22.58 -33.92 -5.21
C LYS A 334 23.00 -33.92 -6.66
N ASP A 335 24.00 -33.11 -7.03
CA ASP A 335 24.50 -32.96 -8.40
C ASP A 335 23.35 -32.72 -9.40
N ILE A 336 22.42 -31.84 -9.02
CA ILE A 336 21.26 -31.48 -9.86
C ILE A 336 21.69 -30.29 -10.73
N LYS A 337 21.63 -30.45 -12.06
CA LYS A 337 22.11 -29.42 -13.00
C LYS A 337 21.14 -28.25 -13.19
N ASP A 338 19.86 -28.46 -12.95
CA ASP A 338 18.79 -27.49 -13.21
C ASP A 338 18.14 -27.01 -11.91
N PHE A 339 18.06 -25.68 -11.74
CA PHE A 339 17.52 -25.08 -10.52
C PHE A 339 16.05 -25.45 -10.30
N ARG A 340 15.24 -25.44 -11.36
CA ARG A 340 13.79 -25.77 -11.29
C ARG A 340 13.58 -27.20 -10.79
N ALA A 341 14.26 -28.17 -11.39
CA ALA A 341 14.26 -29.57 -10.94
C ALA A 341 14.82 -29.72 -9.51
N GLY A 342 15.78 -28.88 -9.14
CA GLY A 342 16.31 -28.74 -7.80
C GLY A 342 15.23 -28.36 -6.79
N VAL A 343 14.51 -27.27 -7.06
CA VAL A 343 13.40 -26.76 -6.25
C VAL A 343 12.29 -27.80 -6.13
N GLU A 344 11.85 -28.43 -7.24
CA GLU A 344 10.80 -29.46 -7.20
C GLU A 344 11.17 -30.64 -6.28
N LYS A 345 12.39 -31.16 -6.43
CA LYS A 345 12.89 -32.27 -5.61
C LYS A 345 13.08 -31.86 -4.15
N TRP A 346 13.60 -30.66 -3.92
CA TRP A 346 13.77 -30.11 -2.58
C TRP A 346 12.41 -29.93 -1.91
N TYR A 347 11.46 -29.27 -2.56
CA TYR A 347 10.14 -28.98 -2.02
C TYR A 347 9.35 -30.26 -1.75
N LYS A 348 9.39 -31.23 -2.67
CA LYS A 348 8.79 -32.55 -2.47
C LYS A 348 9.33 -33.23 -1.21
N LYS A 349 10.65 -33.19 -1.01
CA LYS A 349 11.31 -33.80 0.15
C LYS A 349 11.08 -33.03 1.46
N GLN A 350 11.16 -31.71 1.41
CA GLN A 350 11.11 -30.87 2.61
C GLN A 350 9.69 -30.62 3.10
N PHE A 351 8.71 -30.62 2.20
CA PHE A 351 7.33 -30.26 2.50
C PHE A 351 6.33 -31.35 2.08
N ILE A 352 6.13 -31.59 0.78
CA ILE A 352 5.02 -32.42 0.25
C ILE A 352 4.97 -33.79 0.94
N ASN A 353 6.07 -34.55 0.95
CA ASN A 353 6.08 -35.89 1.55
C ASN A 353 5.72 -35.88 3.05
N LYS A 354 6.13 -34.83 3.79
CA LYS A 354 5.82 -34.70 5.22
C LYS A 354 4.38 -34.27 5.43
N PHE A 355 3.88 -33.40 4.56
CA PHE A 355 2.51 -32.93 4.57
C PHE A 355 1.52 -34.08 4.26
N ASP A 356 1.83 -34.91 3.27
CA ASP A 356 1.04 -36.11 2.95
C ASP A 356 1.01 -37.10 4.13
N GLU A 357 2.15 -37.32 4.79
CA GLU A 357 2.22 -38.19 5.97
C GLU A 357 1.40 -37.62 7.14
N LEU A 358 1.42 -36.30 7.34
CA LEU A 358 0.60 -35.59 8.32
C LEU A 358 -0.90 -35.76 8.00
N ASN A 359 -1.33 -35.50 6.77
CA ASN A 359 -2.72 -35.63 6.35
C ASN A 359 -3.25 -37.05 6.55
N LYS A 360 -2.44 -38.07 6.19
CA LYS A 360 -2.78 -39.47 6.42
C LYS A 360 -3.02 -39.77 7.91
N ARG A 361 -2.26 -39.17 8.82
CA ARG A 361 -2.45 -39.38 10.27
C ARG A 361 -3.66 -38.64 10.81
N ILE A 362 -3.89 -37.40 10.37
CA ILE A 362 -5.05 -36.62 10.82
C ILE A 362 -6.36 -37.27 10.34
N SER A 363 -6.37 -37.86 9.14
CA SER A 363 -7.52 -38.63 8.64
C SER A 363 -7.89 -39.86 9.49
N GLN A 364 -6.99 -40.31 10.37
CA GLN A 364 -7.22 -41.44 11.28
C GLN A 364 -7.75 -40.98 12.66
N LEU A 365 -7.90 -39.68 12.89
CA LEU A 365 -8.38 -39.09 14.14
C LEU A 365 -9.90 -38.88 14.13
N PRO A 366 -10.53 -38.70 15.31
CA PRO A 366 -11.97 -38.40 15.41
C PRO A 366 -12.39 -37.22 14.53
N LYS A 367 -13.62 -37.28 13.99
CA LYS A 367 -14.15 -36.35 12.96
C LYS A 367 -14.01 -34.85 13.30
N ARG A 368 -14.01 -34.48 14.58
CA ARG A 368 -13.73 -33.11 15.03
C ARG A 368 -12.39 -32.56 14.54
N TYR A 369 -11.39 -33.42 14.32
CA TYR A 369 -10.07 -33.03 13.83
C TYR A 369 -9.98 -32.93 12.31
N SER A 370 -10.82 -33.68 11.57
CA SER A 370 -10.85 -33.61 10.09
C SER A 370 -11.44 -32.31 9.56
N ASP A 371 -12.30 -31.63 10.33
CA ASP A 371 -12.83 -30.32 9.95
C ASP A 371 -11.74 -29.22 9.99
N TYR A 372 -10.67 -29.42 10.76
CA TYR A 372 -9.54 -28.49 10.85
C TYR A 372 -8.51 -28.63 9.72
N LEU A 373 -8.49 -29.78 9.01
CA LEU A 373 -7.62 -29.99 7.84
C LEU A 373 -7.85 -28.96 6.74
N LYS A 374 -9.09 -28.47 6.58
CA LYS A 374 -9.43 -27.46 5.57
C LYS A 374 -8.74 -26.11 5.82
N TYR A 375 -8.49 -25.75 7.07
CA TYR A 375 -7.75 -24.52 7.40
C TYR A 375 -6.24 -24.70 7.17
N ILE A 376 -5.75 -25.92 7.39
CA ILE A 376 -4.36 -26.29 7.13
C ILE A 376 -4.09 -26.29 5.61
N GLU A 377 -4.93 -26.93 4.81
CA GLU A 377 -4.76 -26.98 3.34
C GLU A 377 -4.81 -25.60 2.67
N ASN A 378 -5.53 -24.64 3.25
CA ASN A 378 -5.63 -23.27 2.75
C ASN A 378 -4.42 -22.38 3.12
N GLU A 379 -3.54 -22.82 4.03
CA GLU A 379 -2.43 -22.03 4.60
C GLU A 379 -1.07 -22.73 4.41
N LYS A 380 -0.77 -23.18 3.18
CA LYS A 380 0.45 -23.95 2.83
C LYS A 380 1.75 -23.29 3.30
N GLU A 381 1.83 -21.96 3.22
CA GLU A 381 2.99 -21.16 3.66
C GLU A 381 3.26 -21.36 5.15
N ILE A 382 2.23 -21.23 5.98
CA ILE A 382 2.32 -21.39 7.43
C ILE A 382 2.89 -22.77 7.77
N ILE A 383 2.30 -23.84 7.22
CA ILE A 383 2.73 -25.21 7.52
C ILE A 383 4.13 -25.49 6.99
N PHE A 384 4.51 -24.85 5.89
CA PHE A 384 5.86 -24.95 5.36
C PHE A 384 6.88 -24.40 6.38
N HIS A 385 6.61 -23.23 6.95
CA HIS A 385 7.44 -22.66 8.00
C HIS A 385 7.49 -23.56 9.24
N HIS A 386 6.38 -24.20 9.64
CA HIS A 386 6.37 -25.17 10.74
C HIS A 386 7.36 -26.32 10.47
N PHE A 387 7.23 -27.01 9.32
CA PHE A 387 8.10 -28.15 9.02
C PHE A 387 9.58 -27.79 8.96
N ARG A 388 9.90 -26.54 8.57
CA ARG A 388 11.26 -26.02 8.51
C ARG A 388 11.80 -25.74 9.90
N SER A 389 11.08 -24.97 10.70
CA SER A 389 11.54 -24.53 12.00
C SER A 389 11.73 -25.72 12.98
N PHE A 390 10.84 -26.73 12.94
CA PHE A 390 11.01 -27.97 13.71
C PHE A 390 12.23 -28.83 13.31
N LYS A 391 12.75 -28.69 12.08
CA LYS A 391 13.93 -29.42 11.59
C LYS A 391 15.19 -29.10 12.42
N ASP A 392 15.36 -27.84 12.81
CA ASP A 392 16.57 -27.35 13.47
C ASP A 392 16.60 -27.70 14.96
N ILE A 393 15.41 -27.73 15.58
CA ILE A 393 15.23 -28.09 16.98
C ILE A 393 15.29 -29.61 17.17
N ALA A 394 14.65 -30.38 16.29
CA ALA A 394 14.72 -31.84 16.34
C ALA A 394 16.12 -32.40 16.02
N LYS A 395 16.87 -31.79 15.08
CA LYS A 395 18.27 -32.17 14.75
C LYS A 395 19.20 -32.06 15.95
N LYS A 396 19.00 -31.07 16.82
CA LYS A 396 19.88 -30.83 17.98
C LYS A 396 19.62 -31.78 19.15
N LYS A 397 18.44 -32.41 19.28
CA LYS A 397 18.07 -33.09 20.54
C LYS A 397 17.36 -34.44 20.50
N TYR A 398 16.59 -34.82 19.47
CA TYR A 398 15.78 -36.06 19.55
C TYR A 398 16.08 -37.03 18.41
N LYS A 399 16.50 -38.25 18.75
CA LYS A 399 16.61 -39.41 17.84
C LYS A 399 15.24 -39.98 17.37
N LYS A 400 14.18 -39.17 17.29
CA LYS A 400 12.79 -39.59 16.91
C LYS A 400 12.39 -39.06 15.53
N LYS A 401 11.42 -39.71 14.86
CA LYS A 401 10.98 -39.38 13.49
C LYS A 401 10.28 -38.02 13.42
N LYS A 402 10.63 -37.24 12.40
CA LYS A 402 10.29 -35.81 12.22
C LYS A 402 8.79 -35.50 12.11
N VAL A 403 7.96 -36.47 11.73
CA VAL A 403 6.53 -36.25 11.42
C VAL A 403 5.63 -36.44 12.64
N ASP A 404 6.01 -37.33 13.58
CA ASP A 404 5.24 -37.58 14.81
C ASP A 404 5.10 -36.31 15.67
N ILE A 405 6.17 -35.50 15.70
CA ILE A 405 6.27 -34.30 16.54
C ILE A 405 5.44 -33.13 15.98
N VAL A 406 5.46 -32.94 14.66
CA VAL A 406 4.68 -31.87 13.99
C VAL A 406 3.18 -32.18 14.04
N ALA A 407 2.79 -33.45 13.86
CA ALA A 407 1.41 -33.88 14.04
C ALA A 407 0.92 -33.62 15.47
N ASN A 408 1.70 -33.98 16.48
CA ASN A 408 1.35 -33.72 17.88
C ASN A 408 1.32 -32.22 18.21
N TYR A 409 2.22 -31.40 17.68
CA TYR A 409 2.15 -29.94 17.84
C TYR A 409 0.85 -29.36 17.26
N ILE A 410 0.49 -29.76 16.04
CA ILE A 410 -0.72 -29.28 15.37
C ILE A 410 -1.97 -29.68 16.17
N LEU A 411 -2.00 -30.91 16.69
CA LEU A 411 -3.14 -31.49 17.38
C LEU A 411 -3.27 -31.07 18.85
N ASP A 412 -2.14 -30.97 19.56
CA ASP A 412 -2.11 -30.78 21.02
C ASP A 412 -1.84 -29.32 21.43
N ILE A 413 -1.34 -28.49 20.51
CA ILE A 413 -0.96 -27.09 20.80
C ILE A 413 -1.67 -26.13 19.84
N PHE A 414 -1.50 -26.27 18.52
CA PHE A 414 -2.04 -25.32 17.55
C PHE A 414 -3.58 -25.32 17.54
N ILE A 415 -4.23 -26.48 17.37
CA ILE A 415 -5.70 -26.58 17.32
C ILE A 415 -6.36 -26.10 18.63
N PRO A 416 -5.93 -26.52 19.83
CA PRO A 416 -6.50 -26.02 21.09
C PRO A 416 -6.34 -24.51 21.29
N ILE A 417 -5.25 -23.92 20.80
CA ILE A 417 -5.04 -22.46 20.85
C ILE A 417 -6.01 -21.76 19.89
N VAL A 418 -6.15 -22.25 18.65
CA VAL A 418 -7.12 -21.71 17.68
C VAL A 418 -8.56 -21.81 18.23
N GLU A 419 -8.93 -22.94 18.85
CA GLU A 419 -10.22 -23.12 19.52
C GLU A 419 -10.41 -22.13 20.69
N SER A 420 -9.38 -21.95 21.55
CA SER A 420 -9.45 -21.01 22.68
C SER A 420 -9.62 -19.56 22.23
N ILE A 421 -9.00 -19.18 21.11
CA ILE A 421 -9.09 -17.85 20.50
C ILE A 421 -10.49 -17.61 19.92
N GLN A 422 -11.14 -18.64 19.35
CA GLN A 422 -12.52 -18.56 18.87
C GLN A 422 -13.56 -18.44 20.00
N ILE A 423 -13.27 -18.99 21.18
CA ILE A 423 -14.15 -18.92 22.36
C ILE A 423 -14.14 -17.52 23.00
N SER A 424 -13.01 -16.81 22.92
CA SER A 424 -12.95 -15.37 23.21
C SER A 424 -13.55 -14.57 22.06
N ASN A 425 -14.53 -13.69 22.30
CA ASN A 425 -15.23 -12.84 21.33
C ASN A 425 -14.30 -11.85 20.55
N VAL A 426 -13.33 -12.36 19.82
CA VAL A 426 -12.42 -11.59 18.96
C VAL A 426 -13.02 -11.56 17.55
N ASP A 427 -13.05 -10.39 16.93
CA ASP A 427 -13.63 -10.18 15.61
C ASP A 427 -12.94 -11.08 14.56
N LYS A 428 -13.73 -11.87 13.83
CA LYS A 428 -13.25 -12.87 12.86
C LYS A 428 -12.42 -12.26 11.73
N ASN A 429 -12.63 -10.97 11.43
CA ASN A 429 -11.88 -10.27 10.39
C ASN A 429 -10.45 -9.88 10.82
N ASP A 430 -10.21 -9.66 12.11
CA ASP A 430 -8.87 -9.35 12.66
C ASP A 430 -8.00 -10.60 12.83
N LEU A 431 -8.65 -11.75 13.05
CA LEU A 431 -8.00 -13.05 13.20
C LEU A 431 -7.34 -13.52 11.89
N ASN A 432 -8.07 -13.47 10.78
CA ASN A 432 -7.58 -13.92 9.47
C ASN A 432 -6.33 -13.17 8.97
N LYS A 433 -6.08 -11.94 9.45
CA LYS A 433 -4.89 -11.15 9.08
C LYS A 433 -3.65 -11.39 9.95
N ASN A 434 -3.82 -11.96 11.16
CA ASN A 434 -2.76 -11.98 12.19
C ASN A 434 -2.36 -13.39 12.66
N TYR A 435 -2.88 -14.45 12.03
CA TYR A 435 -2.54 -15.84 12.40
C TYR A 435 -1.04 -16.13 12.38
N ILE A 436 -0.30 -15.58 11.39
CA ILE A 436 1.15 -15.77 11.23
C ILE A 436 1.92 -15.18 12.42
N ASN A 437 1.58 -13.97 12.85
CA ASN A 437 2.24 -13.29 13.97
C ASN A 437 1.95 -13.95 15.34
N ILE A 438 0.72 -14.46 15.52
CA ILE A 438 0.33 -15.24 16.70
C ILE A 438 1.12 -16.56 16.71
N TYR A 439 1.21 -17.21 15.55
CA TYR A 439 1.93 -18.46 15.37
C TYR A 439 3.43 -18.34 15.67
N ASP A 440 4.14 -17.37 15.06
CA ASP A 440 5.58 -17.21 15.23
C ASP A 440 5.96 -16.96 16.69
N GLY A 441 5.16 -16.15 17.40
CA GLY A 441 5.34 -15.90 18.82
C GLY A 441 5.21 -17.15 19.69
N ILE A 442 4.22 -18.02 19.41
CA ILE A 442 4.01 -19.28 20.13
C ILE A 442 5.13 -20.28 19.80
N TYR A 443 5.49 -20.36 18.52
CA TYR A 443 6.48 -21.29 18.02
C TYR A 443 7.88 -21.06 18.63
N GLU A 444 8.37 -19.82 18.64
CA GLU A 444 9.68 -19.46 19.18
C GLU A 444 9.83 -19.80 20.67
N LYS A 445 8.73 -19.74 21.43
CA LYS A 445 8.79 -19.84 22.89
C LYS A 445 8.47 -21.22 23.45
N TYR A 446 7.69 -22.07 22.77
CA TYR A 446 7.26 -23.37 23.33
C TYR A 446 8.00 -24.57 22.77
N THR A 447 8.96 -24.37 21.87
CA THR A 447 9.70 -25.47 21.23
C THR A 447 10.64 -26.22 22.16
N TYR A 448 11.00 -25.66 23.32
CA TYR A 448 11.75 -26.38 24.37
C TYR A 448 10.91 -27.48 25.05
N LEU A 449 9.58 -27.43 24.99
CA LEU A 449 8.71 -28.44 25.61
C LEU A 449 8.80 -29.82 24.95
N PHE A 450 9.40 -29.89 23.76
CA PHE A 450 9.73 -31.14 23.10
C PHE A 450 10.92 -31.88 23.76
N ASP A 451 11.62 -31.26 24.72
CA ASP A 451 12.73 -31.85 25.50
C ASP A 451 12.35 -33.02 26.37
N TYR A 452 11.12 -32.99 26.86
CA TYR A 452 10.69 -33.96 27.84
C TYR A 452 10.02 -35.12 27.11
N ASN A 453 10.85 -36.11 26.81
CA ASN A 453 10.51 -37.33 26.13
C ASN A 453 9.57 -38.20 26.98
N GLN A 454 8.28 -37.81 27.12
CA GLN A 454 7.09 -38.63 27.39
C GLN A 454 5.91 -37.73 27.82
N LYS A 455 4.75 -37.89 27.16
CA LYS A 455 3.39 -37.45 27.59
C LYS A 455 3.38 -36.27 28.57
N ILE A 456 3.68 -35.08 28.07
CA ILE A 456 3.48 -33.86 28.83
C ILE A 456 2.15 -33.24 28.42
N THR A 457 1.24 -33.12 29.38
CA THR A 457 0.10 -32.20 29.29
C THR A 457 0.60 -30.76 29.50
N ILE A 458 -0.11 -29.76 28.96
CA ILE A 458 0.20 -28.32 29.10
C ILE A 458 0.62 -27.92 30.52
N TYR A 459 0.03 -28.55 31.55
CA TYR A 459 0.38 -28.33 32.95
C TYR A 459 1.81 -28.77 33.34
N LYS A 460 2.26 -29.95 32.91
CA LYS A 460 3.62 -30.44 33.22
C LYS A 460 4.72 -29.71 32.46
N ALA A 461 4.37 -29.21 31.27
CA ALA A 461 5.22 -28.35 30.45
C ALA A 461 5.51 -27.02 31.15
N ALA A 462 4.48 -26.44 31.77
CA ALA A 462 4.59 -25.24 32.56
C ALA A 462 5.49 -25.46 33.78
N GLU A 463 5.29 -26.55 34.53
CA GLU A 463 6.03 -26.89 35.76
C GLU A 463 7.55 -27.06 35.55
N ALA A 464 7.98 -27.71 34.46
CA ALA A 464 9.40 -27.94 34.17
C ALA A 464 10.18 -26.65 33.83
N TYR A 465 9.52 -25.66 33.23
CA TYR A 465 10.10 -24.35 32.95
C TYR A 465 10.33 -23.54 34.23
N PHE A 466 9.43 -23.67 35.21
CA PHE A 466 9.48 -22.92 36.47
C PHE A 466 10.58 -23.36 37.43
N ASN A 467 11.18 -24.54 37.25
CA ASN A 467 12.17 -25.12 38.17
C ASN A 467 13.63 -25.00 37.69
N SER A 468 13.91 -24.26 36.61
CA SER A 468 15.30 -23.98 36.19
C SER A 468 15.87 -22.81 36.99
N GLU A 469 16.87 -23.07 37.83
CA GLU A 469 17.56 -22.06 38.64
C GLU A 469 18.23 -21.03 37.73
N GLY A 470 17.73 -19.79 37.78
CA GLY A 470 18.14 -18.67 36.92
C GLY A 470 16.97 -17.90 36.30
N ALA A 471 15.78 -18.50 36.25
CA ALA A 471 14.57 -17.84 35.75
C ALA A 471 13.90 -17.01 36.85
N VAL A 472 14.33 -15.75 37.02
CA VAL A 472 13.58 -14.79 37.85
C VAL A 472 12.24 -14.48 37.18
N TYR A 473 11.20 -15.18 37.65
CA TYR A 473 9.77 -14.87 37.61
C TYR A 473 9.18 -14.29 36.32
N PHE A 474 8.71 -15.17 35.43
CA PHE A 474 7.68 -14.87 34.44
C PHE A 474 6.66 -16.01 34.36
N LYS A 475 5.40 -15.78 34.75
CA LYS A 475 4.33 -16.78 34.56
C LYS A 475 3.95 -16.84 33.07
N ILE A 476 3.70 -18.04 32.56
CA ILE A 476 3.20 -18.29 31.20
C ILE A 476 1.91 -17.50 30.89
N ASN A 477 1.03 -17.29 31.88
CA ASN A 477 -0.16 -16.44 31.75
C ASN A 477 0.13 -14.94 31.63
N ASP A 478 1.25 -14.47 32.19
CA ASP A 478 1.67 -13.07 32.07
C ASP A 478 2.35 -12.84 30.71
N TRP A 479 3.03 -13.85 30.16
CA TRP A 479 3.74 -13.76 28.88
C TRP A 479 2.82 -13.91 27.64
N PHE A 480 1.91 -14.90 27.62
CA PHE A 480 0.80 -14.95 26.63
C PHE A 480 -0.02 -13.66 26.64
N GLY A 481 -0.11 -13.07 27.83
CA GLY A 481 -0.60 -11.74 27.99
C GLY A 481 0.23 -10.72 27.19
N THR A 482 1.53 -10.57 27.42
CA THR A 482 2.27 -9.35 27.01
C THR A 482 2.26 -8.96 25.52
N LYS A 483 2.12 -9.88 24.56
CA LYS A 483 2.03 -9.53 23.13
C LYS A 483 0.59 -9.17 22.69
N TYR A 484 -0.43 -9.64 23.42
CA TYR A 484 -1.87 -9.48 23.15
C TYR A 484 -2.66 -8.83 24.31
N ILE A 485 -1.96 -8.30 25.29
CA ILE A 485 -2.51 -7.62 26.45
C ILE A 485 -2.95 -6.24 25.97
N ASN A 486 -4.21 -5.92 26.20
CA ASN A 486 -4.67 -4.54 26.14
C ASN A 486 -3.75 -3.66 27.03
N ASN A 487 -3.31 -2.50 26.54
CA ASN A 487 -2.28 -1.61 27.10
C ASN A 487 -2.25 -1.54 28.65
N LYS A 488 -3.41 -1.62 29.30
CA LYS A 488 -3.60 -1.64 30.76
C LYS A 488 -2.75 -2.68 31.52
N LYS A 489 -2.61 -3.90 31.02
CA LYS A 489 -1.87 -4.98 31.74
C LYS A 489 -0.35 -4.95 31.41
N ARG A 490 0.06 -4.31 30.30
CA ARG A 490 1.47 -4.03 29.96
C ARG A 490 2.02 -2.99 30.92
N ALA A 491 1.23 -1.94 31.16
CA ALA A 491 1.51 -0.93 32.17
C ALA A 491 1.67 -1.56 33.57
N GLU A 492 0.84 -2.53 33.97
CA GLU A 492 0.98 -3.21 35.28
C GLU A 492 2.31 -3.97 35.47
N ILE A 493 2.81 -4.66 34.45
CA ILE A 493 4.10 -5.39 34.51
C ILE A 493 5.27 -4.41 34.56
N LEU A 494 5.19 -3.35 33.77
CA LEU A 494 6.20 -2.30 33.74
C LEU A 494 6.25 -1.57 35.10
N LEU A 495 5.09 -1.22 35.66
CA LEU A 495 4.94 -0.64 37.00
C LEU A 495 5.48 -1.57 38.09
N ARG A 496 5.24 -2.89 38.02
CA ARG A 496 5.83 -3.85 38.99
C ARG A 496 7.34 -3.90 38.93
N SER A 497 7.93 -3.75 37.74
CA SER A 497 9.39 -3.77 37.57
C SER A 497 10.02 -2.47 38.06
N ILE A 498 9.35 -1.33 37.80
CA ILE A 498 9.71 -0.02 38.35
C ILE A 498 9.59 -0.03 39.88
N ASN A 499 8.52 -0.60 40.44
CA ASN A 499 8.28 -0.64 41.90
C ASN A 499 9.31 -1.46 42.70
N LYS A 500 10.17 -2.24 42.04
CA LYS A 500 11.30 -2.95 42.67
C LYS A 500 12.57 -2.10 42.77
N LEU A 501 12.61 -0.97 42.06
CA LEU A 501 13.69 0.01 42.15
C LEU A 501 13.53 0.82 43.45
N ASP A 502 14.59 1.49 43.88
CA ASP A 502 14.44 2.49 44.94
C ASP A 502 13.49 3.62 44.51
N LYS A 503 12.97 4.35 45.50
CA LYS A 503 11.94 5.38 45.28
C LYS A 503 12.41 6.48 44.34
N GLU A 504 13.68 6.84 44.41
CA GLU A 504 14.29 7.89 43.61
C GLU A 504 14.38 7.51 42.13
N TRP A 505 14.63 6.23 41.83
CA TRP A 505 14.62 5.69 40.47
C TRP A 505 13.22 5.53 39.91
N GLN A 506 12.23 5.20 40.75
CA GLN A 506 10.83 5.17 40.33
C GLN A 506 10.36 6.55 39.84
N GLU A 507 10.66 7.59 40.61
CA GLU A 507 10.32 8.97 40.29
C GLU A 507 11.00 9.42 38.99
N PHE A 508 12.28 9.09 38.81
CA PHE A 508 13.03 9.37 37.59
C PHE A 508 12.41 8.71 36.34
N HIS A 509 12.07 7.41 36.39
CA HIS A 509 11.46 6.72 35.25
C HIS A 509 10.09 7.28 34.90
N ILE A 510 9.27 7.62 35.91
CA ILE A 510 7.96 8.23 35.70
C ILE A 510 8.09 9.60 35.03
N GLU A 511 9.08 10.41 35.43
CA GLU A 511 9.36 11.71 34.82
C GLU A 511 9.71 11.58 33.34
N LEU A 512 10.62 10.67 32.99
CA LEU A 512 11.01 10.41 31.60
C LEU A 512 9.81 9.97 30.75
N MET A 513 9.01 9.03 31.25
CA MET A 513 7.83 8.53 30.53
C MET A 513 6.79 9.62 30.29
N LYS A 514 6.58 10.52 31.26
CA LYS A 514 5.65 11.65 31.11
C LYS A 514 6.11 12.63 30.03
N LYS A 515 7.42 12.92 29.94
CA LYS A 515 7.96 13.90 28.99
C LYS A 515 8.17 13.33 27.59
N TYR A 516 8.72 12.11 27.48
CA TYR A 516 9.18 11.53 26.21
C TYR A 516 8.33 10.34 25.71
N GLY A 517 7.29 9.96 26.45
CA GLY A 517 6.39 8.86 26.14
C GLY A 517 6.73 7.56 26.90
N GLU A 518 5.73 6.71 27.09
CA GLU A 518 5.88 5.40 27.72
C GLU A 518 6.78 4.48 26.90
N PHE A 519 7.51 3.57 27.55
CA PHE A 519 8.32 2.54 26.89
C PHE A 519 7.48 1.74 25.89
N GLY A 520 7.99 1.64 24.66
CA GLY A 520 7.27 1.00 23.57
C GLY A 520 7.59 -0.49 23.49
N ARG A 521 8.86 -0.85 23.72
CA ARG A 521 9.33 -2.23 23.78
C ARG A 521 9.67 -2.67 25.20
N PHE A 522 9.38 -3.94 25.51
CA PHE A 522 9.56 -4.51 26.84
C PHE A 522 11.04 -4.70 27.21
N ASP A 523 11.90 -5.05 26.26
CA ASP A 523 13.34 -5.23 26.46
C ASP A 523 14.09 -3.92 26.73
N THR A 524 13.51 -2.78 26.32
CA THR A 524 14.11 -1.44 26.50
C THR A 524 14.34 -1.13 27.98
N LEU A 525 13.44 -1.53 28.87
CA LEU A 525 13.61 -1.31 30.30
C LEU A 525 14.87 -2.01 30.84
N PHE A 526 15.12 -3.25 30.44
CA PHE A 526 16.27 -4.02 30.91
C PHE A 526 17.58 -3.45 30.40
N LYS A 527 17.63 -3.11 29.10
CA LYS A 527 18.79 -2.46 28.49
C LYS A 527 19.09 -1.11 29.14
N LEU A 528 18.06 -0.30 29.37
CA LEU A 528 18.22 0.98 30.05
C LEU A 528 18.75 0.79 31.49
N GLN A 529 18.25 -0.20 32.23
CA GLN A 529 18.73 -0.51 33.57
C GLN A 529 20.19 -0.99 33.58
N GLU A 530 20.58 -1.81 32.61
CA GLU A 530 21.97 -2.26 32.46
C GLU A 530 22.91 -1.08 32.17
N LEU A 531 22.53 -0.23 31.21
CA LEU A 531 23.26 1.00 30.87
C LEU A 531 23.39 1.95 32.06
N ILE A 532 22.31 2.14 32.80
CA ILE A 532 22.28 2.96 34.02
C ILE A 532 23.18 2.35 35.09
N LYS A 533 23.13 1.04 35.32
CA LYS A 533 23.95 0.38 36.34
C LYS A 533 25.44 0.57 36.09
N ILE A 534 25.89 0.37 34.86
CA ILE A 534 27.29 0.61 34.44
C ILE A 534 27.68 2.07 34.71
N SER A 535 26.81 3.00 34.32
CA SER A 535 27.08 4.44 34.50
C SER A 535 27.11 4.86 35.99
N ILE A 536 26.31 4.24 36.86
CA ILE A 536 26.33 4.49 38.31
C ILE A 536 27.64 4.02 38.92
N GLU A 537 28.13 2.84 38.52
CA GLU A 537 29.41 2.30 39.01
C GLU A 537 30.58 3.23 38.67
N GLU A 538 30.48 4.01 37.59
CA GLU A 538 31.51 4.90 37.08
C GLU A 538 31.39 6.35 37.59
N PHE A 539 30.19 6.95 37.55
CA PHE A 539 29.95 8.39 37.81
C PHE A 539 29.06 8.67 39.02
N GLY A 540 28.44 7.63 39.59
CA GLY A 540 27.43 7.78 40.63
C GLY A 540 26.04 8.15 40.11
N THR A 541 25.07 8.08 41.02
CA THR A 541 23.63 8.10 40.74
C THR A 541 23.14 9.42 40.13
N GLU A 542 23.49 10.56 40.74
CA GLU A 542 23.02 11.88 40.32
C GLU A 542 23.56 12.29 38.95
N GLU A 543 24.85 12.06 38.71
CA GLU A 543 25.49 12.40 37.44
C GLU A 543 24.92 11.58 36.28
N THR A 544 24.66 10.28 36.51
CA THR A 544 24.00 9.40 35.54
C THR A 544 22.59 9.90 35.19
N LYS A 545 21.78 10.27 36.18
CA LYS A 545 20.42 10.80 35.94
C LYS A 545 20.44 12.10 35.14
N ASN A 546 21.35 13.02 35.49
CA ASN A 546 21.50 14.28 34.78
C ASN A 546 21.95 14.07 33.34
N LYS A 547 22.87 13.14 33.09
CA LYS A 547 23.30 12.78 31.73
C LYS A 547 22.13 12.31 30.88
N VAL A 548 21.35 11.32 31.33
CA VAL A 548 20.20 10.79 30.58
C VAL A 548 19.16 11.87 30.29
N LYS A 549 18.87 12.77 31.25
CA LYS A 549 17.94 13.89 31.04
C LYS A 549 18.46 14.86 29.98
N ASN A 550 19.71 15.27 30.09
CA ASN A 550 20.36 16.19 29.16
C ASN A 550 20.43 15.58 27.76
N ASP A 551 20.74 14.29 27.65
CA ASP A 551 20.83 13.60 26.38
C ASP A 551 19.47 13.55 25.67
N LEU A 552 18.42 13.12 26.37
CA LEU A 552 17.07 13.10 25.81
C LEU A 552 16.57 14.50 25.43
N GLU A 553 16.94 15.53 26.19
CA GLU A 553 16.58 16.91 25.87
C GLU A 553 17.33 17.45 24.66
N LYS A 554 18.64 17.16 24.54
CA LYS A 554 19.42 17.47 23.35
C LYS A 554 18.81 16.82 22.12
N LEU A 555 18.54 15.51 22.18
CA LEU A 555 17.91 14.75 21.08
C LEU A 555 16.54 15.33 20.70
N PHE A 556 15.69 15.59 21.69
CA PHE A 556 14.34 16.13 21.47
C PHE A 556 14.35 17.51 20.82
N ASN A 557 15.37 18.34 21.08
CA ASN A 557 15.47 19.67 20.49
C ASN A 557 16.04 19.67 19.06
N GLN A 558 16.60 18.55 18.58
CA GLN A 558 17.10 18.42 17.22
C GLN A 558 15.99 18.01 16.24
N LYS A 559 15.81 18.82 15.18
CA LYS A 559 14.72 18.63 14.21
C LYS A 559 14.94 17.37 13.37
N GLU A 560 16.16 17.15 12.89
CA GLU A 560 16.54 16.01 12.06
C GLU A 560 16.33 14.69 12.81
N ILE A 561 16.73 14.65 14.08
CA ILE A 561 16.57 13.49 14.96
C ILE A 561 15.10 13.17 15.19
N ASN A 562 14.27 14.19 15.44
CA ASN A 562 12.83 13.98 15.60
C ASN A 562 12.17 13.41 14.34
N VAL A 563 12.56 13.89 13.15
CA VAL A 563 12.05 13.35 11.88
C VAL A 563 12.50 11.91 11.69
N PHE A 564 13.78 11.61 11.97
CA PHE A 564 14.32 10.26 11.87
C PHE A 564 13.66 9.29 12.85
N TYR A 565 13.54 9.67 14.13
CA TYR A 565 12.85 8.89 15.16
C TYR A 565 11.43 8.50 14.70
N LYS A 566 10.65 9.46 14.20
CA LYS A 566 9.29 9.17 13.71
C LYS A 566 9.26 8.27 12.50
N THR A 567 10.27 8.39 11.64
CA THR A 567 10.45 7.51 10.48
C THR A 567 10.73 6.08 10.92
N LYS A 568 11.71 5.89 11.82
CA LYS A 568 12.03 4.58 12.42
C LYS A 568 10.84 4.00 13.17
N ARG A 569 10.13 4.82 13.95
CA ARG A 569 8.89 4.45 14.62
C ARG A 569 7.85 3.91 13.65
N GLY A 570 7.58 4.61 12.54
CA GLY A 570 6.63 4.15 11.52
C GLY A 570 7.05 2.83 10.88
N LEU A 571 8.35 2.63 10.62
CA LEU A 571 8.89 1.37 10.09
C LEU A 571 8.78 0.21 11.09
N ILE A 572 9.01 0.46 12.37
CA ILE A 572 8.86 -0.55 13.43
C ILE A 572 7.39 -0.90 13.62
N GLU A 573 6.50 0.10 13.64
CA GLU A 573 5.04 -0.12 13.68
C GLU A 573 4.58 -0.98 12.50
N LEU A 574 5.10 -0.71 11.28
CA LEU A 574 4.81 -1.50 10.08
C LEU A 574 5.25 -2.96 10.20
N LYS A 575 6.47 -3.22 10.73
CA LYS A 575 7.07 -4.56 10.76
C LYS A 575 6.64 -5.42 11.96
N GLN A 576 6.42 -4.80 13.11
CA GLN A 576 6.30 -5.52 14.39
C GLN A 576 4.93 -5.34 15.06
N ASN A 577 4.09 -4.42 14.59
CA ASN A 577 2.87 -4.00 15.29
C ASN A 577 3.14 -3.63 16.78
N GLU A 578 4.33 -3.10 17.07
CA GLU A 578 4.76 -2.69 18.40
C GLU A 578 4.85 -1.16 18.48
N ASN A 579 4.60 -0.61 19.66
CA ASN A 579 4.79 0.82 19.91
C ASN A 579 6.29 1.08 20.04
N TYR A 580 6.81 2.16 19.45
CA TYR A 580 8.23 2.52 19.58
C TYR A 580 8.36 3.92 20.19
N SER A 581 8.89 3.97 21.42
CA SER A 581 9.00 5.20 22.21
C SER A 581 10.29 5.97 21.91
N PHE A 582 10.32 7.24 22.31
CA PHE A 582 11.54 8.03 22.17
C PHE A 582 12.66 7.55 23.12
N VAL A 583 12.29 6.92 24.24
CA VAL A 583 13.25 6.27 25.14
C VAL A 583 13.81 4.99 24.50
N ASP A 584 13.00 4.23 23.75
CA ASP A 584 13.46 3.07 22.99
C ASP A 584 14.52 3.48 21.97
N PHE A 585 14.31 4.63 21.31
CA PHE A 585 15.25 5.23 20.38
C PHE A 585 16.56 5.67 21.04
N TYR A 586 16.49 6.34 22.19
CA TYR A 586 17.69 6.66 22.96
C TYR A 586 18.50 5.42 23.35
N VAL A 587 17.81 4.38 23.84
CA VAL A 587 18.46 3.11 24.20
C VAL A 587 19.10 2.45 22.97
N ASP A 588 18.43 2.45 21.81
CA ASP A 588 19.02 1.93 20.57
C ASP A 588 20.28 2.67 20.14
N ILE A 589 20.35 4.00 20.33
CA ILE A 589 21.56 4.79 20.07
C ILE A 589 22.69 4.33 21.00
N MET A 590 22.41 4.21 22.30
CA MET A 590 23.39 3.81 23.30
C MET A 590 23.87 2.37 23.11
N GLU A 591 22.97 1.47 22.70
CA GLU A 591 23.27 0.07 22.36
C GLU A 591 24.15 -0.02 21.11
N SER A 592 23.81 0.71 20.06
CA SER A 592 24.61 0.75 18.81
C SER A 592 26.01 1.31 19.05
N SER A 593 26.17 2.13 20.09
CA SER A 593 27.45 2.74 20.50
C SER A 593 28.24 1.90 21.51
N LYS A 594 27.82 0.65 21.80
CA LYS A 594 28.50 -0.22 22.79
C LYS A 594 29.96 -0.53 22.44
N TYR A 595 30.33 -0.49 21.16
CA TYR A 595 31.71 -0.73 20.71
C TYR A 595 32.72 0.29 21.25
N LEU A 596 32.26 1.47 21.67
CA LEU A 596 33.08 2.50 22.30
C LEU A 596 33.36 2.22 23.79
N GLY A 597 32.79 1.17 24.39
CA GLY A 597 33.01 0.85 25.80
C GLY A 597 32.57 1.99 26.73
N GLU A 598 33.50 2.45 27.57
CA GLU A 598 33.30 3.54 28.54
C GLU A 598 33.34 4.93 27.86
N ASP A 599 34.07 5.08 26.74
CA ASP A 599 34.25 6.36 26.05
C ASP A 599 32.93 6.97 25.56
N LYS A 600 31.91 6.14 25.28
CA LYS A 600 30.58 6.59 24.84
C LYS A 600 29.91 7.56 25.81
N ASN A 601 30.29 7.53 27.09
CA ASN A 601 29.71 8.40 28.10
C ASN A 601 30.22 9.86 27.97
N TYR A 602 31.35 10.06 27.29
CA TYR A 602 31.97 11.36 27.05
C TYR A 602 31.68 11.94 25.65
N VAL A 603 31.15 11.13 24.74
CA VAL A 603 30.74 11.57 23.39
C VAL A 603 29.40 12.29 23.46
N ASP A 604 29.24 13.37 22.68
CA ASP A 604 27.95 14.04 22.59
C ASP A 604 26.90 13.09 21.98
N ILE A 605 25.75 12.96 22.64
CA ILE A 605 24.66 12.10 22.17
C ILE A 605 24.18 12.45 20.76
N ILE A 606 24.34 13.71 20.33
CA ILE A 606 23.98 14.14 18.97
C ILE A 606 24.89 13.48 17.94
N ASP A 607 26.20 13.39 18.22
CA ASP A 607 27.16 12.75 17.34
C ASP A 607 26.90 11.24 17.27
N LEU A 608 26.60 10.62 18.42
CA LEU A 608 26.20 9.21 18.46
C LEU A 608 24.91 8.97 17.66
N ALA A 609 23.90 9.82 17.83
CA ALA A 609 22.65 9.72 17.10
C ALA A 609 22.86 9.87 15.59
N PHE A 610 23.66 10.84 15.15
CA PHE A 610 23.99 10.97 13.73
C PHE A 610 24.78 9.76 13.22
N SER A 611 25.71 9.21 14.00
CA SER A 611 26.39 7.98 13.61
C SER A 611 25.41 6.82 13.37
N VAL A 612 24.33 6.71 14.15
CA VAL A 612 23.29 5.67 13.98
C VAL A 612 22.31 6.00 12.84
N MET A 613 22.19 7.29 12.50
CA MET A 613 21.34 7.72 11.39
C MET A 613 21.99 7.49 10.03
N TYR A 614 23.31 7.69 9.94
CA TYR A 614 24.08 7.69 8.68
C TYR A 614 24.93 6.43 8.44
N ASN A 615 25.02 5.52 9.41
CA ASN A 615 25.59 4.18 9.25
C ASN A 615 24.48 3.12 9.29
#